data_AF-A0A1V3TTY8-F1
#
_entry.id   AF-A0A1V3TTY8-F1
#
_cell.length_a   1.000
_cell.length_b   1.000
_cell.length_c   1.000
_cell.angle_alpha   90.00
_cell.angle_beta   90.00
_cell.angle_gamma   90.00
#
_symmetry.space_group_name_H-M   'P 1'
#
loop_
_entity.id
_entity.type
_entity.pdbx_description
1 polymer ?
#
loop_
_entity_poly.entity_id
_entity_poly.type
_entity_poly.pdbx_seq_one_letter_code
_entity_poly.pdbx_strand_id
1 'polypeptide(L)'
;MKIVSDFKGNGRTACTIHCQNCSISQLCLPFTLNDHELTQLDNIIERKKPVQKAQIIFQSGDELRSIYAIRSGTIKSYTISENGEEQITAFHLPGDLVGFDAITDMKHVGFAQALETSMICEIPFDILDDLAGKMPKIRHQIMRLMSNEIKNDQEMILLLSKMSAEEKLAAFIYNLSLRYAARGFSAKEFRLTMTRGDIGNYLGLTIETISRLLGRFQKSGMISVQGKYITINNMEELSEMAGATKPQIPVNCVSS
;
A
#
# COMPACT_ATOMS: atom_id res chain seq x y z
N MET A 1 -53.49 11.34 13.26
CA MET A 1 -52.94 11.17 14.64
C MET A 1 -51.43 11.19 14.52
N LYS A 2 -50.82 12.35 14.76
CA LYS A 2 -49.36 12.53 14.79
C LYS A 2 -48.84 11.98 16.12
N ILE A 3 -47.81 11.15 16.09
CA ILE A 3 -46.81 11.11 17.16
C ILE A 3 -45.45 11.19 16.46
N VAL A 4 -45.00 12.42 16.31
CA VAL A 4 -43.60 12.79 16.12
C VAL A 4 -43.05 12.86 17.54
N SER A 5 -42.04 12.04 17.85
CA SER A 5 -41.23 12.21 19.05
C SER A 5 -39.84 12.66 18.61
N ASP A 6 -39.56 13.90 18.97
CA ASP A 6 -38.37 14.67 18.70
C ASP A 6 -37.09 13.98 19.23
N PHE A 7 -36.08 13.88 18.37
CA PHE A 7 -34.68 13.73 18.80
C PHE A 7 -33.91 14.97 18.34
N LYS A 8 -33.84 15.97 19.21
CA LYS A 8 -32.86 17.08 19.13
C LYS A 8 -31.58 16.61 19.82
N GLY A 9 -30.51 16.47 19.04
CA GLY A 9 -29.15 16.21 19.54
C GLY A 9 -28.13 16.75 18.54
N ASN A 10 -27.31 17.68 19.03
CA ASN A 10 -26.41 18.58 18.32
C ASN A 10 -25.03 17.92 18.09
N GLY A 11 -24.41 18.09 16.92
CA GLY A 11 -22.99 17.75 16.68
C GLY A 11 -22.75 16.88 15.45
N ARG A 12 -21.98 17.39 14.49
CA ARG A 12 -21.55 16.67 13.27
C ARG A 12 -20.75 15.43 13.65
N THR A 13 -21.40 14.27 13.72
CA THR A 13 -20.76 12.98 13.96
C THR A 13 -19.95 12.62 12.72
N ALA A 14 -18.63 12.63 12.82
CA ALA A 14 -17.78 12.03 11.80
C ALA A 14 -18.18 10.55 11.68
N CYS A 15 -18.58 10.10 10.50
CA CYS A 15 -18.96 8.72 10.26
C CYS A 15 -17.72 7.82 10.39
N THR A 16 -17.42 7.36 11.60
CA THR A 16 -16.29 6.47 11.88
C THR A 16 -16.69 5.04 11.54
N ILE A 17 -16.14 4.51 10.46
CA ILE A 17 -16.37 3.12 10.09
C ILE A 17 -15.42 2.23 10.91
N HIS A 18 -16.00 1.32 11.69
CA HIS A 18 -15.30 0.33 12.49
C HIS A 18 -14.63 -0.76 11.61
N CYS A 19 -13.63 -1.46 12.14
CA CYS A 19 -12.93 -2.56 11.45
C CYS A 19 -13.86 -3.71 11.09
N GLN A 20 -14.88 -3.96 11.92
CA GLN A 20 -15.94 -4.94 11.66
C GLN A 20 -16.68 -4.68 10.34
N ASN A 21 -16.80 -3.41 9.93
CA ASN A 21 -17.46 -2.97 8.71
C ASN A 21 -16.45 -2.48 7.65
N CYS A 22 -15.17 -2.86 7.78
CA CYS A 22 -14.15 -2.49 6.82
C CYS A 22 -14.07 -3.52 5.69
N SER A 23 -14.30 -3.08 4.45
CA SER A 23 -14.21 -3.95 3.26
C SER A 23 -12.80 -4.49 2.98
N ILE A 24 -11.78 -3.92 3.62
CA ILE A 24 -10.38 -4.29 3.45
C ILE A 24 -9.84 -5.11 4.65
N SER A 25 -10.70 -5.47 5.61
CA SER A 25 -10.30 -6.25 6.79
C SER A 25 -9.58 -7.56 6.44
N GLN A 26 -9.91 -8.15 5.29
CA GLN A 26 -9.30 -9.40 4.83
C GLN A 26 -7.83 -9.28 4.40
N LEU A 27 -7.35 -8.06 4.15
CA LEU A 27 -5.97 -7.79 3.76
C LEU A 27 -5.17 -7.09 4.86
N CYS A 28 -5.82 -6.76 5.99
CA CYS A 28 -5.27 -5.93 7.05
C CYS A 28 -5.03 -6.76 8.35
N LEU A 29 -4.76 -6.08 9.48
CA LEU A 29 -4.60 -6.70 10.80
C LEU A 29 -5.75 -7.62 11.25
N PRO A 30 -7.05 -7.29 11.04
CA PRO A 30 -8.14 -8.11 11.55
C PRO A 30 -8.38 -9.46 10.86
N PHE A 31 -7.63 -9.82 9.80
CA PHE A 31 -7.95 -10.93 8.89
C PHE A 31 -8.31 -12.27 9.57
N THR A 32 -7.63 -12.65 10.65
CA THR A 32 -7.80 -13.96 11.31
C THR A 32 -8.51 -13.89 12.67
N LEU A 33 -8.95 -12.70 13.07
CA LEU A 33 -9.47 -12.44 14.41
C LEU A 33 -10.93 -12.87 14.56
N ASN A 34 -11.28 -13.38 15.74
CA ASN A 34 -12.68 -13.59 16.12
C ASN A 34 -13.34 -12.26 16.58
N ASP A 35 -14.65 -12.24 16.79
CA ASP A 35 -15.39 -11.01 17.11
C ASP A 35 -14.90 -10.28 18.38
N HIS A 36 -14.49 -11.04 19.40
CA HIS A 36 -13.93 -10.46 20.63
C HIS A 36 -12.56 -9.83 20.37
N GLU A 37 -11.68 -10.58 19.70
CA GLU A 37 -10.35 -10.12 19.28
C GLU A 37 -10.43 -8.88 18.39
N LEU A 38 -11.39 -8.85 17.45
CA LEU A 38 -11.68 -7.71 16.59
C LEU A 38 -12.08 -6.48 17.40
N THR A 39 -12.95 -6.65 18.40
CA THR A 39 -13.41 -5.55 19.25
C THR A 39 -12.26 -4.97 20.08
N GLN A 40 -11.37 -5.82 20.60
CA GLN A 40 -10.19 -5.36 21.32
C GLN A 40 -9.26 -4.53 20.43
N LEU A 41 -9.00 -4.99 19.20
CA LEU A 41 -8.22 -4.23 18.22
C LEU A 41 -8.93 -2.92 17.83
N ASP A 42 -10.25 -2.96 17.63
CA ASP A 42 -11.03 -1.79 17.21
C ASP A 42 -10.99 -0.64 18.24
N ASN A 43 -10.92 -0.99 19.53
CA ASN A 43 -10.87 -0.05 20.64
C ASN A 43 -9.55 0.73 20.75
N ILE A 44 -8.46 0.18 20.21
CA ILE A 44 -7.14 0.84 20.27
C ILE A 44 -6.89 1.71 19.02
N ILE A 45 -7.71 1.58 17.98
CA ILE A 45 -7.54 2.32 16.73
C ILE A 45 -8.02 3.75 16.87
N GLU A 46 -7.10 4.69 16.70
CA GLU A 46 -7.39 6.11 16.58
C GLU A 46 -7.81 6.45 15.14
N ARG A 47 -9.06 6.88 14.98
CA ARG A 47 -9.62 7.30 13.69
C ARG A 47 -9.57 8.82 13.59
N LYS A 48 -8.50 9.34 12.99
CA LYS A 48 -8.33 10.78 12.80
C LYS A 48 -9.03 11.31 11.55
N LYS A 49 -8.98 12.63 11.37
CA LYS A 49 -9.51 13.30 10.17
C LYS A 49 -8.77 12.80 8.91
N PRO A 50 -9.41 12.84 7.73
CA PRO A 50 -8.75 12.47 6.48
C PRO A 50 -7.46 13.26 6.26
N VAL A 51 -6.39 12.54 5.90
CA VAL A 51 -5.10 13.10 5.51
C VAL A 51 -5.24 13.68 4.12
N GLN A 52 -4.91 14.95 3.95
CA GLN A 52 -5.05 15.63 2.67
C GLN A 52 -3.91 15.25 1.72
N LYS A 53 -4.12 15.42 0.41
CA LYS A 53 -3.07 15.22 -0.58
C LYS A 53 -1.82 16.05 -0.22
N ALA A 54 -0.64 15.44 -0.38
CA ALA A 54 0.68 15.96 -0.05
C ALA A 54 0.96 16.16 1.45
N GLN A 55 0.01 15.86 2.33
CA GLN A 55 0.26 15.87 3.77
C GLN A 55 1.16 14.69 4.17
N ILE A 56 2.12 14.97 5.04
CA ILE A 56 3.05 14.00 5.60
C ILE A 56 2.40 13.35 6.82
N ILE A 57 2.51 12.02 6.92
CA ILE A 57 2.02 11.20 8.03
C ILE A 57 3.09 11.10 9.12
N PHE A 58 4.34 10.84 8.70
CA PHE A 58 5.55 10.89 9.54
C PHE A 58 6.77 11.22 8.69
N GLN A 59 7.83 11.72 9.34
CA GLN A 59 9.10 12.11 8.73
C GLN A 59 10.26 11.26 9.26
N SER A 60 11.35 11.25 8.51
CA SER A 60 12.60 10.63 8.97
C SER A 60 13.04 11.26 10.30
N GLY A 61 13.33 10.40 11.28
CA GLY A 61 13.76 10.78 12.63
C GLY A 61 12.62 11.00 13.63
N ASP A 62 11.36 11.04 13.18
CA ASP A 62 10.21 11.07 14.09
C ASP A 62 10.17 9.79 14.95
N GLU A 63 9.79 9.94 16.21
CA GLU A 63 9.58 8.81 17.13
C GLU A 63 8.41 7.92 16.65
N LEU A 64 8.59 6.60 16.73
CA LEU A 64 7.54 5.64 16.45
C LEU A 64 6.47 5.69 17.56
N ARG A 65 5.35 6.34 17.26
CA ARG A 65 4.17 6.36 18.14
C ARG A 65 3.10 5.38 17.71
N SER A 66 2.88 5.28 16.40
CA SER A 66 1.80 4.49 15.82
C SER A 66 2.24 3.82 14.53
N ILE A 67 1.63 2.67 14.24
CA ILE A 67 1.61 2.07 12.91
C ILE A 67 0.34 2.53 12.20
N TYR A 68 0.44 2.77 10.89
CA TYR A 68 -0.63 3.38 10.11
C TYR A 68 -1.20 2.37 9.12
N ALA A 69 -2.44 1.95 9.31
CA ALA A 69 -3.15 1.12 8.34
C ALA A 69 -3.94 2.00 7.36
N ILE A 70 -3.75 1.77 6.06
CA ILE A 70 -4.41 2.57 5.03
C ILE A 70 -5.83 2.07 4.86
N ARG A 71 -6.82 2.93 5.10
CA ARG A 71 -8.22 2.59 4.92
C ARG A 71 -8.71 2.93 3.51
N SER A 72 -8.32 4.10 3.00
CA SER A 72 -8.63 4.54 1.64
C SER A 72 -7.56 5.51 1.15
N GLY A 73 -7.45 5.66 -0.16
CA GLY A 73 -6.46 6.51 -0.80
C GLY A 73 -5.13 5.79 -1.03
N THR A 74 -4.09 6.56 -1.32
CA THR A 74 -2.76 6.05 -1.66
C THR A 74 -1.70 6.85 -0.91
N ILE A 75 -0.69 6.17 -0.39
CA ILE A 75 0.45 6.77 0.33
C ILE A 75 1.73 6.34 -0.37
N LYS A 76 2.72 7.23 -0.47
CA LYS A 76 4.09 6.86 -0.84
C LYS A 76 4.99 6.86 0.39
N SER A 77 5.91 5.91 0.43
CA SER A 77 7.09 5.97 1.32
C SER A 77 8.32 6.33 0.51
N TYR A 78 9.18 7.18 1.07
CA TYR A 78 10.40 7.61 0.43
C TYR A 78 11.49 7.94 1.46
N THR A 79 12.74 7.90 1.02
CA THR A 79 13.89 8.41 1.78
C THR A 79 14.49 9.60 1.05
N ILE A 80 15.36 10.35 1.73
CA ILE A 80 16.12 11.45 1.13
C ILE A 80 17.60 11.11 1.30
N SER A 81 18.35 11.13 0.19
CA SER A 81 19.80 10.90 0.21
C SER A 81 20.55 12.07 0.85
N GLU A 82 21.84 11.89 1.15
CA GLU A 82 22.69 12.98 1.66
C GLU A 82 22.75 14.20 0.73
N ASN A 83 22.55 13.97 -0.58
CA ASN A 83 22.51 15.01 -1.60
C ASN A 83 21.13 15.68 -1.74
N GLY A 84 20.16 15.31 -0.91
CA GLY A 84 18.80 15.85 -0.94
C GLY A 84 17.90 15.22 -2.01
N GLU A 85 18.29 14.10 -2.61
CA GLU A 85 17.48 13.44 -3.63
C GLU A 85 16.45 12.50 -2.99
N GLU A 86 15.17 12.69 -3.33
CA GLU A 86 14.08 11.80 -2.93
C GLU A 86 14.21 10.45 -3.66
N GLN A 87 14.08 9.34 -2.93
CA GLN A 87 13.92 8.01 -3.49
C GLN A 87 12.68 7.35 -2.89
N ILE A 88 11.65 7.15 -3.71
CA ILE A 88 10.43 6.42 -3.36
C ILE A 88 10.80 4.94 -3.23
N THR A 89 10.43 4.36 -2.08
CA THR A 89 10.69 2.96 -1.74
C THR A 89 9.43 2.11 -1.86
N ALA A 90 8.23 2.69 -1.70
CA ALA A 90 6.98 1.95 -1.82
C ALA A 90 5.77 2.85 -2.14
N PHE A 91 4.78 2.24 -2.81
CA PHE A 91 3.42 2.77 -2.89
C PHE A 91 2.47 1.85 -2.12
N HIS A 92 1.75 2.45 -1.19
CA HIS A 92 0.85 1.78 -0.26
C HIS A 92 -0.59 2.06 -0.63
N LEU A 93 -1.39 1.00 -0.69
CA LEU A 93 -2.79 0.96 -1.06
C LEU A 93 -3.65 0.57 0.14
N PRO A 94 -4.99 0.69 0.07
CA PRO A 94 -5.86 0.32 1.18
C PRO A 94 -5.58 -1.10 1.68
N GLY A 95 -5.46 -1.30 2.98
CA GLY A 95 -5.13 -2.58 3.62
C GLY A 95 -3.65 -2.76 3.94
N ASP A 96 -2.77 -2.00 3.31
CA ASP A 96 -1.35 -2.01 3.65
C ASP A 96 -1.12 -1.25 4.97
N LEU A 97 -0.02 -1.60 5.62
CA LEU A 97 0.46 -0.92 6.82
C LEU A 97 1.75 -0.18 6.51
N VAL A 98 1.96 0.93 7.19
CA VAL A 98 3.15 1.79 7.04
C VAL A 98 3.70 2.09 8.43
N GLY A 99 5.03 2.07 8.57
CA GLY A 99 5.75 2.36 9.81
C GLY A 99 6.51 1.18 10.42
N PHE A 100 6.53 0.01 9.77
CA PHE A 100 7.30 -1.15 10.24
C PHE A 100 8.82 -0.90 10.24
N ASP A 101 9.30 -0.05 9.34
CA ASP A 101 10.70 0.39 9.25
C ASP A 101 11.22 1.03 10.55
N ALA A 102 10.31 1.56 11.37
CA ALA A 102 10.66 2.30 12.57
C ALA A 102 10.83 1.44 13.84
N ILE A 103 10.42 0.16 13.80
CA ILE A 103 10.32 -0.68 15.01
C ILE A 103 11.68 -0.93 15.65
N THR A 104 12.74 -1.11 14.85
CA THR A 104 14.08 -1.45 15.35
C THR A 104 14.65 -0.39 16.29
N ASP A 105 14.57 0.88 15.90
CA ASP A 105 15.18 2.00 16.62
C ASP A 105 14.16 2.93 17.28
N MET A 106 12.88 2.54 17.27
CA MET A 106 11.74 3.35 17.69
C MET A 106 11.68 4.72 16.99
N LYS A 107 12.16 4.79 15.74
CA LYS A 107 12.25 6.00 14.93
C LYS A 107 12.05 5.70 13.45
N HIS A 108 11.26 6.53 12.77
CA HIS A 108 11.02 6.40 11.34
C HIS A 108 12.31 6.66 10.54
N VAL A 109 12.63 5.76 9.61
CA VAL A 109 13.81 5.87 8.75
C VAL A 109 13.50 6.73 7.52
N GLY A 110 12.27 6.62 7.01
CA GLY A 110 11.80 7.37 5.86
C GLY A 110 10.67 8.33 6.17
N PHE A 111 10.04 8.78 5.10
CA PHE A 111 8.87 9.63 5.10
C PHE A 111 7.68 8.81 4.59
N ALA A 112 6.48 9.14 5.07
CA ALA A 112 5.23 8.68 4.48
C ALA A 112 4.35 9.87 4.12
N GLN A 113 3.92 9.97 2.86
CA GLN A 113 3.14 11.10 2.35
C GLN A 113 1.93 10.64 1.55
N ALA A 114 0.77 11.28 1.78
CA ALA A 114 -0.44 10.98 1.04
C ALA A 114 -0.39 11.52 -0.40
N LEU A 115 -0.69 10.68 -1.40
CA LEU A 115 -0.74 11.06 -2.82
C LEU A 115 -2.11 11.57 -3.27
N GLU A 116 -3.12 11.32 -2.45
CA GLU A 116 -4.49 11.80 -2.59
C GLU A 116 -5.12 11.98 -1.19
N THR A 117 -6.40 12.37 -1.12
CA THR A 117 -7.08 12.40 0.18
C THR A 117 -7.24 10.97 0.68
N SER A 118 -6.65 10.66 1.82
CA SER A 118 -6.54 9.32 2.36
C SER A 118 -7.17 9.23 3.75
N MET A 119 -7.79 8.10 4.06
CA MET A 119 -8.20 7.76 5.42
C MET A 119 -7.21 6.73 5.96
N ILE A 120 -6.72 6.97 7.16
CA ILE A 120 -5.78 6.08 7.85
C ILE A 120 -6.33 5.71 9.23
N CYS A 121 -6.04 4.50 9.66
CA CYS A 121 -6.23 4.04 11.02
C CYS A 121 -4.89 4.14 11.73
N GLU A 122 -4.78 4.98 12.75
CA GLU A 122 -3.58 5.07 13.57
C GLU A 122 -3.68 4.06 14.71
N ILE A 123 -2.68 3.19 14.82
CA ILE A 123 -2.66 2.11 15.79
C ILE A 123 -1.47 2.35 16.71
N PRO A 124 -1.67 2.81 17.96
CA PRO A 124 -0.59 3.04 18.91
C PRO A 124 0.29 1.80 19.05
N PHE A 125 1.59 1.95 18.81
CA PHE A 125 2.50 0.80 18.66
C PHE A 125 2.71 0.06 19.98
N ASP A 126 2.85 0.79 21.09
CA ASP A 126 2.97 0.24 22.45
C ASP A 126 1.76 -0.63 22.83
N ILE A 127 0.55 -0.15 22.51
CA ILE A 127 -0.69 -0.90 22.77
C ILE A 127 -0.81 -2.09 21.82
N LEU A 128 -0.41 -1.94 20.55
CA LEU A 128 -0.42 -3.02 19.58
C LEU A 128 0.56 -4.15 19.97
N ASP A 129 1.73 -3.81 20.47
CA ASP A 129 2.75 -4.78 20.92
C ASP A 129 2.27 -5.58 22.13
N ASP A 130 1.72 -4.88 23.15
CA ASP A 130 1.09 -5.53 24.31
C ASP A 130 -0.09 -6.44 23.87
N LEU A 131 -0.90 -5.98 22.92
CA LEU A 131 -2.00 -6.77 22.36
C LEU A 131 -1.49 -8.01 21.61
N ALA A 132 -0.41 -7.88 20.83
CA ALA A 132 0.23 -9.00 20.14
C ALA A 132 0.84 -10.03 21.11
N GLY A 133 1.28 -9.59 22.30
CA GLY A 133 1.67 -10.48 23.40
C GLY A 133 0.52 -11.34 23.91
N LYS A 134 -0.70 -10.79 23.94
CA LYS A 134 -1.91 -11.44 24.46
C LYS A 134 -2.69 -12.23 23.40
N MET A 135 -2.56 -11.86 22.12
CA MET A 135 -3.36 -12.38 21.02
C MET A 135 -2.46 -13.00 19.94
N PRO A 136 -2.22 -14.32 19.98
CA PRO A 136 -1.31 -14.99 19.06
C PRO A 136 -1.64 -14.77 17.59
N LYS A 137 -2.93 -14.67 17.24
CA LYS A 137 -3.37 -14.44 15.86
C LYS A 137 -2.97 -13.07 15.33
N ILE A 138 -3.06 -12.01 16.15
CA ILE A 138 -2.56 -10.67 15.78
C ILE A 138 -1.06 -10.74 15.54
N ARG A 139 -0.32 -11.35 16.47
CA ARG A 139 1.13 -11.52 16.33
C ARG A 139 1.50 -12.24 15.03
N HIS A 140 0.84 -13.36 14.72
CA HIS A 140 1.06 -14.08 13.47
C HIS A 140 0.73 -13.23 12.24
N GLN A 141 -0.33 -12.42 12.29
CA GLN A 141 -0.68 -11.52 11.20
C GLN A 141 0.34 -10.40 11.02
N ILE A 142 0.85 -9.80 12.10
CA ILE A 142 1.94 -8.80 12.04
C ILE A 142 3.18 -9.42 11.39
N MET A 143 3.60 -10.62 11.83
CA MET A 143 4.74 -11.32 11.25
C MET A 143 4.56 -11.61 9.76
N ARG A 144 3.35 -12.00 9.35
CA ARG A 144 3.01 -12.22 7.93
C ARG A 144 3.07 -10.92 7.13
N LEU A 145 2.60 -9.80 7.68
CA LEU A 145 2.66 -8.50 7.02
C LEU A 145 4.11 -8.03 6.82
N MET A 146 4.94 -8.12 7.85
CA MET A 146 6.38 -7.83 7.74
C MET A 146 7.09 -8.76 6.75
N SER A 147 6.77 -10.06 6.77
CA SER A 147 7.33 -11.02 5.81
C SER A 147 6.92 -10.70 4.37
N ASN A 148 5.70 -10.22 4.14
CA ASN A 148 5.26 -9.79 2.82
C ASN A 148 5.98 -8.52 2.36
N GLU A 149 6.24 -7.57 3.27
CA GLU A 149 7.03 -6.37 2.98
C GLU A 149 8.45 -6.73 2.54
N ILE A 150 9.14 -7.60 3.29
CA ILE A 150 10.47 -8.12 2.91
C ILE A 150 10.43 -8.77 1.52
N LYS A 151 9.40 -9.58 1.24
CA LYS A 151 9.25 -10.22 -0.07
C LYS A 151 9.09 -9.18 -1.19
N ASN A 152 8.27 -8.16 -0.98
CA ASN A 152 8.08 -7.09 -1.96
C ASN A 152 9.38 -6.31 -2.20
N ASP A 153 10.16 -6.05 -1.16
CA ASP A 153 11.46 -5.37 -1.28
C ASP A 153 12.47 -6.21 -2.07
N GLN A 154 12.49 -7.54 -1.86
CA GLN A 154 13.30 -8.45 -2.65
C GLN A 154 12.89 -8.48 -4.13
N GLU A 155 11.58 -8.50 -4.41
CA GLU A 155 11.05 -8.39 -5.78
C GLU A 155 11.47 -7.06 -6.41
N MET A 156 11.44 -5.96 -5.64
CA MET A 156 11.87 -4.64 -6.09
C MET A 156 13.36 -4.59 -6.42
N ILE A 157 14.22 -5.18 -5.59
CA ILE A 157 15.67 -5.28 -5.86
C ILE A 157 15.92 -6.01 -7.18
N LEU A 158 15.24 -7.13 -7.41
CA LEU A 158 15.35 -7.89 -8.65
C LEU A 158 14.88 -7.05 -9.85
N LEU A 159 13.73 -6.40 -9.72
CA LEU A 159 13.17 -5.51 -10.73
C LEU A 159 14.17 -4.42 -11.12
N LEU A 160 14.74 -3.73 -10.14
CA LEU A 160 15.69 -2.65 -10.39
C LEU A 160 16.99 -3.14 -11.04
N SER A 161 17.45 -4.33 -10.68
CA SER A 161 18.78 -4.84 -11.05
C SER A 161 18.83 -5.62 -12.36
N LYS A 162 17.74 -6.28 -12.76
CA LYS A 162 17.75 -7.25 -13.87
C LYS A 162 16.79 -6.94 -15.00
N MET A 163 15.79 -6.09 -14.78
CA MET A 163 14.76 -5.82 -15.78
C MET A 163 15.11 -4.59 -16.60
N SER A 164 14.79 -4.64 -17.90
CA SER A 164 14.83 -3.48 -18.78
C SER A 164 13.76 -2.46 -18.40
N ALA A 165 13.89 -1.21 -18.87
CA ALA A 165 12.91 -0.16 -18.56
C ALA A 165 11.46 -0.54 -18.96
N GLU A 166 11.32 -1.28 -20.06
CA GLU A 166 10.05 -1.80 -20.55
C GLU A 166 9.47 -2.86 -19.61
N GLU A 167 10.26 -3.87 -19.27
CA GLU A 167 9.88 -4.91 -18.31
C GLU A 167 9.54 -4.31 -16.92
N LYS A 168 10.31 -3.32 -16.44
CA LYS A 168 10.05 -2.62 -15.16
C LYS A 168 8.66 -1.97 -15.13
N LEU A 169 8.30 -1.24 -16.18
CA LEU A 169 7.00 -0.58 -16.25
C LEU A 169 5.86 -1.59 -16.40
N ALA A 170 6.06 -2.64 -17.21
CA ALA A 170 5.08 -3.72 -17.35
C ALA A 170 4.83 -4.42 -16.00
N ALA A 171 5.90 -4.78 -15.28
CA ALA A 171 5.83 -5.38 -13.95
C ALA A 171 5.14 -4.46 -12.93
N PHE A 172 5.42 -3.16 -12.96
CA PHE A 172 4.73 -2.20 -12.11
C PHE A 172 3.22 -2.17 -12.35
N ILE A 173 2.78 -2.07 -13.62
CA ILE A 173 1.35 -2.05 -13.98
C ILE A 173 0.69 -3.39 -13.62
N TYR A 174 1.37 -4.51 -13.88
CA TYR A 174 0.88 -5.85 -13.56
C TYR A 174 0.73 -6.07 -12.06
N ASN A 175 1.72 -5.68 -11.25
CA ASN A 175 1.65 -5.77 -9.79
C ASN A 175 0.49 -4.93 -9.24
N LEU A 176 0.30 -3.71 -9.77
CA LEU A 176 -0.80 -2.83 -9.37
C LEU A 176 -2.17 -3.43 -9.71
N SER A 177 -2.31 -4.06 -10.89
CA SER A 177 -3.49 -4.82 -11.28
C SER A 177 -3.84 -5.91 -10.26
N LEU A 178 -2.87 -6.76 -9.90
CA LEU A 178 -3.05 -7.84 -8.92
C LEU A 178 -3.46 -7.29 -7.55
N ARG A 179 -2.82 -6.21 -7.11
CA ARG A 179 -3.11 -5.57 -5.82
C ARG A 179 -4.50 -4.95 -5.77
N TYR A 180 -4.98 -4.34 -6.86
CA TYR A 180 -6.35 -3.84 -6.96
C TYR A 180 -7.37 -4.98 -7.02
N ALA A 181 -7.09 -6.05 -7.76
CA ALA A 181 -7.94 -7.23 -7.83
C ALA A 181 -8.15 -7.87 -6.45
N ALA A 182 -7.06 -8.02 -5.68
CA ALA A 182 -7.12 -8.53 -4.31
C ALA A 182 -8.00 -7.67 -3.38
N ARG A 183 -8.16 -6.39 -3.69
CA ARG A 183 -8.99 -5.42 -2.95
C ARG A 183 -10.43 -5.32 -3.48
N GLY A 184 -10.82 -6.21 -4.40
CA GLY A 184 -12.16 -6.25 -4.99
C GLY A 184 -12.40 -5.21 -6.09
N PHE A 185 -11.35 -4.57 -6.61
CA PHE A 185 -11.44 -3.67 -7.76
C PHE A 185 -11.18 -4.42 -9.08
N SER A 186 -11.39 -3.73 -10.20
CA SER A 186 -11.09 -4.28 -11.51
C SER A 186 -9.59 -4.55 -11.67
N ALA A 187 -9.24 -5.78 -12.02
CA ALA A 187 -7.89 -6.14 -12.45
C ALA A 187 -7.53 -5.52 -13.81
N LYS A 188 -8.53 -5.12 -14.60
CA LYS A 188 -8.31 -4.62 -15.96
C LYS A 188 -8.24 -3.10 -16.02
N GLU A 189 -8.92 -2.39 -15.14
CA GLU A 189 -9.01 -0.94 -15.22
C GLU A 189 -8.83 -0.30 -13.86
N PHE A 190 -7.85 0.60 -13.77
CA PHE A 190 -7.56 1.31 -12.54
C PHE A 190 -6.87 2.64 -12.83
N ARG A 191 -6.91 3.51 -11.81
CA ARG A 191 -6.28 4.83 -11.88
C ARG A 191 -4.91 4.81 -11.23
N LEU A 192 -3.93 5.40 -11.90
CA LEU A 192 -2.61 5.70 -11.34
C LEU A 192 -2.70 6.98 -10.49
N THR A 193 -2.80 6.82 -9.17
CA THR A 193 -2.83 7.95 -8.24
C THR A 193 -1.52 8.74 -8.29
N MET A 194 -0.41 8.01 -8.30
CA MET A 194 0.95 8.53 -8.44
C MET A 194 1.17 9.26 -9.76
N THR A 195 2.08 10.23 -9.77
CA THR A 195 2.47 10.94 -11.00
C THR A 195 3.46 10.12 -11.81
N ARG A 196 3.69 10.48 -13.08
CA ARG A 196 4.75 9.87 -13.88
C ARG A 196 6.14 10.11 -13.28
N GLY A 197 6.31 11.24 -12.56
CA GLY A 197 7.51 11.54 -11.78
C GLY A 197 7.69 10.56 -10.64
N ASP A 198 6.66 10.34 -9.84
CA ASP A 198 6.70 9.36 -8.74
C ASP A 198 6.99 7.94 -9.26
N ILE A 199 6.35 7.52 -10.36
CA ILE A 199 6.59 6.21 -10.98
C ILE A 199 8.03 6.11 -11.51
N GLY A 200 8.51 7.16 -12.17
CA GLY A 200 9.88 7.22 -12.67
C GLY A 200 10.89 7.12 -11.54
N ASN A 201 10.70 7.89 -10.47
CA ASN A 201 11.53 7.86 -9.28
C ASN A 201 11.54 6.46 -8.63
N TYR A 202 10.38 5.84 -8.45
CA TYR A 202 10.27 4.48 -7.92
C TYR A 202 11.01 3.46 -8.79
N LEU A 203 10.88 3.51 -10.11
CA LEU A 203 11.47 2.51 -11.03
C LEU A 203 12.92 2.82 -11.47
N GLY A 204 13.48 3.97 -11.05
CA GLY A 204 14.77 4.46 -11.54
C GLY A 204 14.75 4.83 -13.03
N LEU A 205 13.65 5.42 -13.51
CA LEU A 205 13.41 5.81 -14.90
C LEU A 205 13.06 7.30 -15.00
N THR A 206 13.37 7.92 -16.13
CA THR A 206 12.98 9.32 -16.37
C THR A 206 11.49 9.45 -16.72
N ILE A 207 10.90 10.62 -16.50
CA ILE A 207 9.49 10.91 -16.83
C ILE A 207 9.22 10.75 -18.34
N GLU A 208 10.18 11.14 -19.16
CA GLU A 208 10.15 11.00 -20.62
C GLU A 208 10.16 9.52 -21.00
N THR A 209 10.96 8.70 -20.31
CA THR A 209 11.04 7.26 -20.53
C THR A 209 9.70 6.60 -20.20
N ILE A 210 9.12 6.89 -19.05
CA ILE A 210 7.78 6.40 -18.66
C ILE A 210 6.73 6.78 -19.70
N SER A 211 6.72 8.05 -20.11
CA SER A 211 5.75 8.56 -21.09
C SER A 211 5.89 7.88 -22.45
N ARG A 212 7.13 7.65 -22.90
CA ARG A 212 7.44 6.94 -24.15
C ARG A 212 6.99 5.48 -24.09
N LEU A 213 7.27 4.78 -22.99
CA LEU A 213 6.91 3.38 -22.79
C LEU A 213 5.40 3.18 -22.77
N LEU A 214 4.66 4.00 -22.00
CA LEU A 214 3.19 3.98 -22.00
C LEU A 214 2.63 4.19 -23.42
N GLY A 215 3.21 5.13 -24.18
CA GLY A 215 2.83 5.35 -25.57
C GLY A 215 3.10 4.14 -26.49
N ARG A 216 4.17 3.37 -26.24
CA ARG A 216 4.45 2.13 -26.99
C ARG A 216 3.47 1.02 -26.62
N PHE A 217 3.20 0.80 -25.33
CA PHE A 217 2.20 -0.18 -24.88
C PHE A 217 0.79 0.14 -25.40
N GLN A 218 0.47 1.42 -25.52
CA GLN A 218 -0.79 1.84 -26.12
C GLN A 218 -0.82 1.60 -27.63
N LYS A 219 0.28 1.88 -28.36
CA LYS A 219 0.38 1.63 -29.80
C LYS A 219 0.35 0.14 -30.16
N SER A 220 0.91 -0.74 -29.32
CA SER A 220 0.81 -2.19 -29.51
C SER A 220 -0.57 -2.76 -29.16
N GLY A 221 -1.43 -1.96 -28.53
CA GLY A 221 -2.75 -2.39 -28.07
C GLY A 221 -2.73 -3.14 -26.73
N MET A 222 -1.57 -3.33 -26.10
CA MET A 222 -1.43 -4.04 -24.82
C MET A 222 -2.21 -3.34 -23.69
N ILE A 223 -2.17 -2.00 -23.67
CA ILE A 223 -2.94 -1.17 -22.73
C ILE A 223 -3.64 -0.02 -23.45
N SER A 224 -4.53 0.67 -22.75
CA SER A 224 -5.09 1.95 -23.14
C SER A 224 -4.92 2.96 -22.00
N VAL A 225 -4.56 4.19 -22.35
CA VAL A 225 -4.26 5.25 -21.38
C VAL A 225 -5.19 6.43 -21.61
N GLN A 226 -5.97 6.79 -20.60
CA GLN A 226 -6.86 7.96 -20.61
C GLN A 226 -6.58 8.84 -19.39
N GLY A 227 -5.70 9.84 -19.57
CA GLY A 227 -5.22 10.67 -18.47
C GLY A 227 -4.46 9.83 -17.44
N LYS A 228 -5.08 9.60 -16.27
CA LYS A 228 -4.54 8.75 -15.20
C LYS A 228 -5.11 7.32 -15.18
N TYR A 229 -6.11 7.03 -16.02
CA TYR A 229 -6.70 5.70 -16.11
C TYR A 229 -5.90 4.83 -17.06
N ILE A 230 -5.62 3.61 -16.62
CA ILE A 230 -5.01 2.55 -17.40
C ILE A 230 -6.04 1.43 -17.55
N THR A 231 -6.24 0.98 -18.77
CA THR A 231 -7.02 -0.22 -19.09
C THR A 231 -6.08 -1.24 -19.71
N ILE A 232 -5.98 -2.44 -19.13
CA ILE A 232 -5.20 -3.55 -19.64
C ILE A 232 -6.07 -4.31 -20.63
N ASN A 233 -5.69 -4.25 -21.91
CA ASN A 233 -6.42 -4.91 -22.99
C ASN A 233 -5.94 -6.35 -23.19
N ASN A 234 -4.64 -6.58 -23.00
CA ASN A 234 -4.00 -7.89 -23.10
C ASN A 234 -3.23 -8.23 -21.81
N MET A 235 -3.88 -8.96 -20.90
CA MET A 235 -3.29 -9.34 -19.61
C MET A 235 -2.13 -10.33 -19.78
N GLU A 236 -2.24 -11.24 -20.74
CA GLU A 236 -1.25 -12.29 -20.98
C GLU A 236 0.08 -11.68 -21.42
N GLU A 237 0.04 -10.85 -22.46
CA GLU A 237 1.22 -10.13 -22.98
C GLU A 237 1.87 -9.23 -21.90
N LEU A 238 1.06 -8.53 -21.10
CA LEU A 238 1.56 -7.71 -20.00
C LEU A 238 2.26 -8.57 -18.93
N SER A 239 1.67 -9.72 -18.56
CA SER A 239 2.23 -10.62 -17.56
C SER A 239 3.53 -11.28 -18.02
N GLU A 240 3.63 -11.61 -19.31
CA GLU A 240 4.83 -12.16 -19.93
C GLU A 240 5.96 -11.12 -19.95
N MET A 241 5.65 -9.88 -20.33
CA MET A 241 6.60 -8.76 -20.28
C MET A 241 7.00 -8.38 -18.85
N ALA A 242 6.10 -8.55 -17.88
CA ALA A 242 6.39 -8.41 -16.46
C ALA A 242 7.30 -9.53 -15.90
N GLY A 243 7.60 -10.57 -16.69
CA GLY A 243 8.41 -11.71 -16.27
C GLY A 243 7.69 -12.65 -15.30
N ALA A 244 6.36 -12.58 -15.18
CA ALA A 244 5.58 -13.44 -14.29
C ALA A 244 5.62 -14.93 -14.70
N THR A 245 6.00 -15.22 -15.94
CA THR A 245 6.12 -16.57 -16.52
C THR A 245 7.56 -17.09 -16.61
N LYS A 246 8.59 -16.30 -16.22
CA LYS A 246 9.99 -16.76 -16.25
C LYS A 246 10.22 -17.69 -15.04
N PRO A 247 10.62 -18.96 -15.22
CA PRO A 247 10.85 -19.88 -14.12
C PRO A 247 11.94 -19.31 -13.19
N GLN A 248 11.60 -19.18 -11.90
CA GLN A 248 12.58 -18.91 -10.86
C GLN A 248 13.59 -20.06 -10.88
N ILE A 249 14.89 -19.71 -10.93
CA ILE A 249 16.00 -20.66 -10.94
C ILE A 249 15.74 -21.72 -9.85
N PRO A 250 15.78 -23.03 -10.17
CA PRO A 250 15.65 -24.04 -9.14
C PRO A 250 16.75 -23.81 -8.12
N VAL A 251 16.35 -23.47 -6.90
CA VAL A 251 17.24 -23.44 -5.75
C VAL A 251 17.63 -24.89 -5.52
N ASN A 252 18.76 -25.32 -6.09
CA ASN A 252 19.36 -26.59 -5.73
C ASN A 252 19.67 -26.52 -4.25
N CYS A 253 18.86 -27.20 -3.43
CA CYS A 253 19.14 -27.45 -2.04
C CYS A 253 20.54 -28.04 -1.95
N VAL A 254 21.48 -27.28 -1.40
CA VAL A 254 22.78 -27.80 -1.02
C VAL A 254 22.53 -28.67 0.21
N SER A 255 22.46 -29.98 -0.03
CA SER A 255 22.52 -31.00 1.01
C SER A 255 23.86 -30.91 1.73
N SER A 256 23.82 -30.74 3.05
CA SER A 256 24.91 -31.06 3.98
C SER A 256 24.30 -31.69 5.22
#